data_AF-A0A445BTL3-F1
#
_entry.id   AF-A0A445BTL3-F1
#
_cell.length_a   1.000
_cell.length_b   1.000
_cell.length_c   1.000
_cell.angle_alpha   90.00
_cell.angle_beta   90.00
_cell.angle_gamma   90.00
#
_symmetry.space_group_name_H-M   'P 1'
#
loop_
_entity.id
_entity.type
_entity.pdbx_description
1 polymer ?
#
loop_
_entity_poly.entity_id
_entity_poly.type
_entity_poly.pdbx_seq_one_letter_code
_entity_poly.pdbx_strand_id
1 'polypeptide(L)' 'MAYFSIVTNQGIYRAVEHEFKLVFLNRTSVVPVPDDAISKTCFSFCPFDEFLKMTDDYVYLVGR' A
#
# COMPACT_ATOMS: atom_id res chain seq x y z
N MET A 1 -22.15 1.09 -10.11
CA MET A 1 -21.66 1.44 -8.77
C MET A 1 -20.49 0.54 -8.43
N ALA A 2 -19.37 1.10 -7.96
CA ALA A 2 -18.33 0.31 -7.33
C ALA A 2 -18.76 -0.05 -5.90
N TYR A 3 -18.65 -1.32 -5.50
CA TYR A 3 -19.00 -1.77 -4.15
C TYR A 3 -17.80 -1.73 -3.21
N PHE A 4 -17.10 -0.60 -3.14
CA PHE A 4 -16.02 -0.36 -2.18
C PHE A 4 -15.96 1.13 -1.85
N SER A 5 -15.34 1.49 -0.74
CA SER A 5 -15.00 2.89 -0.46
C SER A 5 -13.50 3.13 -0.59
N ILE A 6 -13.17 4.39 -0.90
CA ILE A 6 -11.80 4.89 -0.96
C ILE A 6 -11.64 5.81 0.25
N VAL A 7 -10.62 5.57 1.06
CA VAL A 7 -10.27 6.43 2.20
C VAL A 7 -8.80 6.79 2.14
N THR A 8 -8.42 7.89 2.79
CA THR A 8 -7.02 8.28 2.90
C THR A 8 -6.22 7.21 3.65
N ASN A 9 -5.03 6.91 3.13
CA ASN A 9 -4.10 5.98 3.75
C ASN A 9 -3.23 6.73 4.77
N GLN A 10 -3.90 7.19 5.83
CA GLN A 10 -3.32 7.97 6.92
C GLN A 10 -3.40 7.20 8.24
N GLY A 11 -2.59 7.62 9.22
CA GLY A 11 -2.51 7.02 10.56
C GLY A 11 -1.29 6.12 10.74
N ILE A 12 -1.20 5.52 11.93
CA ILE A 12 -0.03 4.76 12.40
C ILE A 12 0.19 3.47 11.58
N TYR A 13 -0.88 2.90 11.01
CA TYR A 13 -0.81 1.66 10.25
C TYR A 13 -0.95 1.93 8.75
N ARG A 14 0.19 2.24 8.11
CA ARG A 14 0.30 2.46 6.67
C ARG A 14 1.13 1.32 6.05
N ALA A 15 0.47 0.35 5.44
CA ALA A 15 1.12 -0.84 4.88
C ALA A 15 1.74 -0.62 3.48
N VAL A 16 1.31 0.43 2.77
CA VAL A 16 1.73 0.72 1.38
C VAL A 16 1.87 2.22 1.16
N GLU A 17 2.72 2.62 0.21
CA GLU A 17 3.00 4.03 -0.10
C GLU A 17 1.81 4.78 -0.71
N HIS A 18 0.88 4.08 -1.36
CA HIS A 18 -0.24 4.72 -2.04
C HIS A 18 -1.06 5.63 -1.09
N GLU A 19 -1.51 6.79 -1.58
CA GLU A 19 -2.21 7.82 -0.79
C GLU A 19 -3.58 7.37 -0.28
N PHE A 20 -4.15 6.34 -0.91
CA PHE A 20 -5.48 5.83 -0.60
C PHE A 20 -5.47 4.32 -0.35
N LYS A 21 -6.42 3.86 0.44
CA LYS A 21 -6.73 2.44 0.65
C LYS A 21 -8.19 2.15 0.32
N LEU A 22 -8.45 0.92 -0.12
CA LEU A 22 -9.79 0.43 -0.41
C LEU A 22 -10.37 -0.26 0.82
N VAL A 23 -11.66 -0.02 1.08
CA VAL A 23 -12.43 -0.76 2.11
C VAL A 23 -13.56 -1.50 1.43
N PHE A 24 -13.58 -2.81 1.63
CA PHE A 24 -14.65 -3.66 1.11
C PHE A 24 -15.94 -3.45 1.92
N LEU A 25 -17.05 -3.41 1.21
CA LEU A 25 -18.40 -3.28 1.73
C LEU A 25 -19.15 -4.61 1.54
N ASN A 26 -20.36 -4.73 2.11
CA ASN A 26 -21.16 -5.96 2.06
C ASN A 26 -21.47 -6.48 0.63
N ARG A 27 -21.25 -5.68 -0.42
CA ARG A 27 -21.46 -6.06 -1.82
C ARG A 27 -20.17 -6.14 -2.64
N THR A 28 -19.00 -5.99 -2.04
CA THR A 28 -17.74 -6.19 -2.75
C THR A 28 -17.66 -7.65 -3.20
N SER A 29 -17.44 -7.86 -4.49
CA SER A 29 -17.16 -9.18 -5.05
C SER A 29 -15.67 -9.25 -5.38
N VAL A 30 -15.02 -10.33 -4.96
CA VAL A 30 -13.64 -10.65 -5.32
C VAL A 30 -13.70 -11.84 -6.27
N VAL A 31 -13.13 -11.68 -7.46
CA VAL A 31 -13.10 -12.73 -8.49
C VAL A 31 -11.66 -13.17 -8.73
N PRO A 32 -11.42 -14.47 -8.96
CA PRO A 32 -10.10 -14.94 -9.32
C PRO A 32 -9.73 -14.40 -10.71
N VAL A 33 -8.47 -14.05 -10.89
CA VAL A 33 -7.86 -13.75 -12.18
C VAL A 33 -6.65 -14.67 -12.39
N PRO A 34 -6.23 -14.92 -13.64
CA PRO A 34 -4.99 -15.63 -13.92
C PRO A 34 -3.79 -15.03 -13.17
N ASP A 35 -2.87 -15.87 -12.72
CA ASP A 35 -1.72 -15.49 -11.86
C ASP A 35 -0.76 -14.50 -12.54
N ASP A 36 -0.73 -14.48 -13.86
CA ASP A 36 0.09 -13.59 -14.69
C ASP A 36 -0.57 -12.21 -14.93
N ALA A 37 -1.84 -12.03 -14.56
CA ALA A 37 -2.56 -10.78 -14.77
C ALA A 37 -2.14 -9.66 -13.79
N ILE A 38 -1.55 -10.01 -12.65
CA ILE A 38 -1.15 -9.06 -11.59
C ILE A 38 0.36 -9.13 -11.43
N SER A 39 1.04 -7.98 -11.50
CA SER A 39 2.47 -7.93 -11.26
C SER A 39 2.80 -8.37 -9.82
N LYS A 40 3.79 -9.25 -9.69
CA LYS A 40 4.32 -9.69 -8.39
C LYS A 40 5.36 -8.72 -7.81
N THR A 41 5.65 -7.63 -8.51
CA THR A 41 6.58 -6.58 -8.05
C THR A 41 5.85 -5.63 -7.11
N CYS A 42 6.18 -5.68 -5.81
CA CYS A 42 5.53 -4.88 -4.77
C CYS A 42 6.50 -3.96 -4.00
N PHE A 43 7.73 -3.81 -4.49
CA PHE A 43 8.78 -3.06 -3.81
C PHE A 43 9.26 -1.89 -4.67
N SER A 44 9.37 -0.72 -4.03
CA SER A 44 10.12 0.41 -4.55
C SER A 44 11.55 0.31 -4.03
N PHE A 45 12.53 0.44 -4.92
CA PHE A 45 13.94 0.45 -4.54
C PHE A 45 14.41 1.90 -4.34
N CYS A 46 15.16 2.14 -3.27
CA CYS A 46 15.81 3.41 -2.99
C CYS A 46 17.33 3.22 -3.02
N PRO A 47 18.08 4.10 -3.70
CA PRO A 47 19.54 4.11 -3.63
C PRO A 47 20.05 4.19 -2.20
N PHE A 48 21.16 3.51 -1.92
CA PHE A 48 21.69 3.43 -0.55
C PHE A 48 22.12 4.79 0.00
N ASP A 49 22.65 5.67 -0.84
CA ASP A 49 23.05 7.03 -0.48
C ASP A 49 21.85 7.95 -0.20
N GLU A 50 20.69 7.70 -0.78
CA GLU A 50 19.42 8.35 -0.42
C GLU A 50 18.89 7.82 0.91
N PHE A 51 18.94 6.50 1.10
CA PHE A 51 18.55 5.85 2.36
C PHE A 51 19.36 6.37 3.55
N LEU A 52 20.69 6.53 3.40
CA LEU A 52 21.56 7.07 4.45
C LEU A 52 21.23 8.50 4.87
N LYS A 53 20.50 9.26 4.05
CA LYS A 53 20.07 10.63 4.34
C LYS A 53 18.70 10.68 5.03
N MET A 54 17.99 9.56 5.15
CA MET A 54 16.72 9.50 5.88
C MET A 54 16.99 9.60 7.38
N THR A 55 16.71 10.76 7.96
CA THR A 55 16.93 11.06 9.38
C THR A 55 15.70 10.85 10.24
N ASP A 56 14.52 10.74 9.63
CA ASP A 56 13.24 10.55 10.31
C ASP A 56 12.81 9.08 10.27
N ASP A 57 12.03 8.65 11.28
CA ASP A 57 11.34 7.37 11.27
C ASP A 57 10.51 7.27 9.98
N TYR A 58 10.96 6.44 9.05
CA TYR A 58 10.31 6.29 7.76
C TYR A 58 8.87 5.83 8.00
N VAL A 59 7.89 6.51 7.41
CA VAL A 59 6.45 6.39 7.69
C VAL A 59 5.90 4.96 7.52
N TYR A 60 6.67 4.07 6.88
CA TYR A 60 6.32 2.69 6.57
C TYR A 60 7.09 1.65 7.38
N LEU A 61 8.06 2.05 8.20
CA LEU A 61 8.78 1.15 9.09
C LEU A 61 8.01 1.05 10.40
N VAL A 62 7.29 -0.06 10.61
CA VAL A 62 6.72 -0.39 11.91
C VAL A 62 7.88 -0.62 12.87
N GLY A 63 8.19 0.38 13.68
CA GLY A 63 9.43 0.44 14.45
C GLY A 63 9.39 1.30 15.69
N ARG A 64 8.35 1.15 16.54
CA ARG A 64 8.52 0.94 18.00
C ARG A 64 7.24 0.49 18.68
#